data_AF-A0A953NU97-F1
#
_entry.id   AF-A0A953NU97-F1
#
_cell.length_a   1.000
_cell.length_b   1.000
_cell.length_c   1.000
_cell.angle_alpha   90.00
_cell.angle_beta   90.00
_cell.angle_gamma   90.00
#
_symmetry.space_group_name_H-M   'P 1'
#
loop_
_entity.id
_entity.type
_entity.pdbx_description
1 polymer ?
#
loop_
_entity_poly.entity_id
_entity_poly.type
_entity_poly.pdbx_seq_one_letter_code
_entity_poly.pdbx_strand_id
1 'polypeptide(L)'
;MKNTLPSFAFALLLAALLAPPSMPAQESSSLEDQLRKQYAGSERMMRKFYAGPHLKFDAQGNLTSEPLTGPWTVFGRVTIDQLRLQAGKLRMEGHRQPVVFVEASKEWKRIPWEGTWTMEIATRPGPEQASQIEGRPALPYDFIASLSREGHFPSRAYNNTATSSV
;
A
#
# COMPACT_ATOMS: atom_id res chain seq x y z
N MET A 1 -14.66 -42.30 -63.41
CA MET A 1 -13.28 -41.83 -63.15
C MET A 1 -13.15 -41.64 -61.64
N LYS A 2 -12.30 -42.42 -60.96
CA LYS A 2 -12.19 -42.46 -59.49
C LYS A 2 -11.00 -41.59 -59.07
N ASN A 3 -11.27 -40.41 -58.50
CA ASN A 3 -10.24 -39.51 -58.01
C ASN A 3 -9.82 -39.94 -56.60
N THR A 4 -8.68 -40.63 -56.49
CA THR A 4 -8.05 -40.96 -55.22
C THR A 4 -7.29 -39.74 -54.71
N LEU A 5 -7.83 -39.06 -53.69
CA LEU A 5 -7.10 -38.01 -52.96
C LEU A 5 -5.92 -38.64 -52.21
N PRO A 6 -4.72 -38.01 -52.21
CA PRO A 6 -3.54 -38.56 -51.57
C PRO A 6 -3.70 -38.53 -50.04
N SER A 7 -3.67 -39.73 -49.44
CA SER A 7 -3.82 -40.00 -48.00
C SER A 7 -2.85 -39.21 -47.09
N PHE A 8 -1.77 -38.65 -47.65
CA PHE A 8 -0.78 -37.83 -46.95
C PHE A 8 -1.31 -36.49 -46.43
N ALA A 9 -2.28 -35.87 -47.09
CA ALA A 9 -2.79 -34.56 -46.67
C ALA A 9 -3.60 -34.63 -45.36
N PHE A 10 -4.20 -35.79 -45.07
CA PHE A 10 -5.02 -35.99 -43.88
C PHE A 10 -4.16 -36.17 -42.61
N ALA A 11 -2.99 -36.78 -42.73
CA ALA A 11 -2.08 -37.02 -41.62
C ALA A 11 -1.47 -35.70 -41.07
N LEU A 12 -1.15 -34.74 -41.95
CA LEU A 12 -0.62 -33.44 -41.55
C LEU A 12 -1.66 -32.55 -40.86
N LEU A 13 -2.92 -32.62 -41.30
CA LEU A 13 -4.02 -31.87 -40.67
C LEU A 13 -4.31 -32.40 -39.26
N LEU A 14 -4.24 -33.72 -39.06
CA LEU A 14 -4.46 -34.34 -37.75
C LEU A 14 -3.31 -34.04 -36.78
N ALA A 15 -2.06 -34.00 -37.25
CA ALA A 15 -0.91 -33.63 -36.42
C ALA A 15 -0.96 -32.16 -35.94
N ALA A 16 -1.50 -31.25 -36.77
CA ALA A 16 -1.69 -29.84 -36.37
C ALA A 16 -2.82 -29.65 -35.35
N LEU A 17 -3.85 -30.50 -35.35
CA LEU A 17 -4.95 -30.46 -34.39
C LEU A 17 -4.59 -31.05 -33.02
N LEU A 18 -3.60 -31.94 -32.95
CA LEU A 18 -3.10 -32.51 -31.69
C LEU A 18 -1.98 -31.70 -31.04
N ALA A 19 -1.52 -30.60 -31.65
CA ALA A 19 -0.55 -29.73 -31.02
C ALA A 19 -1.21 -29.05 -29.80
N PRO A 20 -0.73 -29.32 -28.57
CA PRO A 20 -1.30 -28.68 -27.39
C PRO A 20 -1.12 -27.16 -27.52
N PRO A 21 -2.15 -26.35 -27.24
CA PRO A 21 -2.00 -24.91 -27.24
C PRO A 21 -0.89 -24.58 -26.24
N SER A 22 0.19 -24.00 -26.75
CA SER A 22 1.24 -23.43 -25.91
C SER A 22 0.64 -22.22 -25.22
N MET A 23 -0.05 -22.46 -24.10
CA MET A 23 -0.53 -21.37 -23.27
C MET A 23 0.70 -20.57 -22.87
N PRO A 24 0.78 -19.27 -23.23
CA PRO A 24 1.84 -18.44 -22.69
C PRO A 24 1.71 -18.54 -21.17
N ALA A 25 2.80 -18.94 -20.51
CA ALA A 25 2.89 -18.85 -19.06
C ALA A 25 2.67 -17.38 -18.73
N GLN A 26 1.46 -17.05 -18.29
CA GLN A 26 1.13 -15.71 -17.83
C GLN A 26 2.07 -15.47 -16.66
N GLU A 27 3.09 -14.63 -16.88
CA GLU A 27 3.96 -14.11 -15.82
C GLU A 27 3.03 -13.57 -14.75
N SER A 28 2.82 -14.35 -13.70
CA SER A 28 2.14 -13.90 -12.51
C SER A 28 3.04 -12.81 -11.96
N SER A 29 2.66 -11.54 -12.17
CA SER A 29 3.39 -10.41 -11.61
C SER A 29 3.61 -10.70 -10.14
N SER A 30 4.87 -10.65 -9.70
CA SER A 30 5.21 -11.03 -8.33
C SER A 30 4.34 -10.21 -7.38
N LEU A 31 3.98 -10.78 -6.22
CA LEU A 31 3.20 -10.05 -5.22
C LEU A 31 3.82 -8.69 -4.91
N GLU A 32 5.15 -8.62 -4.86
CA GLU A 32 5.87 -7.37 -4.67
C GLU A 32 5.57 -6.33 -5.77
N ASP A 33 5.51 -6.74 -7.04
CA ASP A 33 5.17 -5.84 -8.15
C ASP A 33 3.74 -5.31 -8.04
N GLN A 34 2.81 -6.16 -7.59
CA GLN A 34 1.42 -5.75 -7.35
C GLN A 34 1.35 -4.72 -6.23
N LEU A 35 2.05 -4.96 -5.12
CA LEU A 35 2.13 -4.03 -3.99
C LEU A 35 2.79 -2.71 -4.39
N ARG A 36 3.89 -2.76 -5.16
CA ARG A 36 4.55 -1.55 -5.67
C ARG A 36 3.60 -0.75 -6.55
N LYS A 37 2.89 -1.37 -7.49
CA LYS A 37 1.89 -0.71 -8.34
C LYS A 37 0.76 -0.06 -7.53
N GLN A 38 0.36 -0.68 -6.42
CA GLN A 38 -0.76 -0.20 -5.61
C GLN A 38 -0.37 0.91 -4.62
N TYR A 39 0.85 0.87 -4.08
CA TYR A 39 1.25 1.72 -2.94
C TYR A 39 2.36 2.72 -3.26
N ALA A 40 3.30 2.43 -4.15
CA ALA A 40 4.40 3.35 -4.42
C ALA A 40 3.89 4.64 -5.10
N GLY A 41 4.42 5.78 -4.67
CA GLY A 41 3.98 7.12 -5.07
C GLY A 41 2.64 7.55 -4.47
N SER A 42 1.97 6.71 -3.67
CA SER A 42 0.64 7.04 -3.14
C SER A 42 0.71 7.74 -1.77
N GLU A 43 -0.15 8.74 -1.59
CA GLU A 43 -0.40 9.33 -0.28
C GLU A 43 -1.42 8.48 0.50
N ARG A 44 -1.13 8.25 1.78
CA ARG A 44 -1.96 7.48 2.70
C ARG A 44 -2.11 8.22 4.04
N MET A 45 -3.30 8.12 4.61
CA MET A 45 -3.59 8.60 5.95
C MET A 45 -3.38 7.45 6.95
N MET A 46 -2.58 7.68 7.97
CA MET A 46 -2.40 6.78 9.10
C MET A 46 -3.57 6.92 10.09
N ARG A 47 -4.06 5.81 10.65
CA ARG A 47 -5.10 5.87 11.69
C ARG A 47 -4.63 6.46 13.00
N LYS A 48 -3.44 6.06 13.42
CA LYS A 48 -2.79 6.57 14.62
C LYS A 48 -1.61 7.43 14.17
N PHE A 49 -1.55 8.64 14.70
CA PHE A 49 -0.62 9.68 14.26
C PHE A 49 0.72 9.51 14.97
N TYR A 50 1.35 8.36 14.79
CA TYR A 50 2.62 8.04 15.41
C TYR A 50 3.70 9.02 14.94
N ALA A 51 4.38 9.65 15.88
CA ALA A 51 5.42 10.65 15.62
C ALA A 51 6.78 10.01 15.26
N GLY A 52 6.96 8.73 15.56
CA GLY A 52 8.20 8.01 15.29
C GLY A 52 8.54 7.91 13.79
N PRO A 53 9.82 8.06 13.41
CA PRO A 53 10.27 7.87 12.04
C PRO A 53 10.32 6.39 11.63
N HIS A 54 10.45 5.48 12.60
CA HIS A 54 10.52 4.05 12.38
C HIS A 54 9.40 3.35 13.12
N LEU A 55 8.49 2.73 12.38
CA LEU A 55 7.35 1.99 12.94
C LEU A 55 7.51 0.51 12.62
N LYS A 56 7.40 -0.33 13.65
CA LYS A 56 7.46 -1.78 13.50
C LYS A 56 6.16 -2.39 13.98
N PHE A 57 5.58 -3.23 13.15
CA PHE A 57 4.33 -3.93 13.42
C PHE A 57 4.57 -5.44 13.39
N ASP A 58 3.90 -6.15 14.28
CA ASP A 58 3.84 -7.61 14.24
C ASP A 58 2.96 -8.09 13.08
N ALA A 59 2.86 -9.41 12.92
CA ALA A 59 2.05 -10.02 11.87
C ALA A 59 0.54 -9.76 12.06
N GLN A 60 0.11 -9.36 13.25
CA GLN A 60 -1.27 -9.01 13.57
C GLN A 60 -1.56 -7.53 13.28
N GLY A 61 -0.53 -6.73 12.97
CA GLY A 61 -0.66 -5.29 12.75
C GLY A 61 -0.63 -4.48 14.04
N ASN A 62 -0.22 -5.07 15.16
CA ASN A 62 0.05 -4.32 16.37
C ASN A 62 1.45 -3.75 16.32
N LEU A 63 1.58 -2.52 16.78
CA LEU A 63 2.86 -1.85 16.86
C LEU A 63 3.70 -2.47 17.98
N THR A 64 4.94 -2.85 17.66
CA THR A 64 5.84 -3.53 18.61
C THR A 64 6.69 -2.56 19.44
N SER A 65 6.63 -1.26 19.09
CA SER A 65 7.23 -0.16 19.83
C SER A 65 6.15 0.71 20.49
N GLU A 66 6.55 1.56 21.45
CA GLU A 66 5.70 2.63 22.00
C GLU A 66 6.09 4.01 21.41
N PRO A 67 5.78 4.34 20.15
CA PRO A 67 6.00 5.68 19.65
C PRO A 67 4.91 6.60 20.19
N LEU A 68 5.36 7.81 20.55
CA LEU A 68 4.50 8.92 20.88
C LEU A 68 3.52 9.18 19.73
N THR A 69 2.29 9.55 20.07
CA THR A 69 1.32 10.08 19.10
C THR A 69 1.43 11.60 19.04
N GLY A 70 1.08 12.18 17.91
CA GLY A 70 1.10 13.63 17.72
C GLY A 70 -0.08 14.14 16.88
N PRO A 71 -0.03 15.41 16.45
CA PRO A 71 -1.09 16.01 15.67
C PRO A 71 -1.28 15.31 14.32
N TRP A 72 -2.54 15.11 13.92
CA TRP A 72 -2.89 14.53 12.62
C TRP A 72 -2.36 15.35 11.44
N THR A 73 -2.23 16.67 11.64
CA THR A 73 -1.71 17.60 10.66
C THR A 73 -0.24 17.34 10.32
N VAL A 74 0.54 16.78 11.25
CA VAL A 74 1.97 16.51 11.05
C VAL A 74 2.22 15.03 10.76
N PHE A 75 1.57 14.13 11.52
CA PHE A 75 1.84 12.69 11.48
C PHE A 75 0.68 11.86 10.92
N GLY A 76 -0.34 12.50 10.35
CA GLY A 76 -1.47 11.82 9.72
C GLY A 76 -1.15 11.31 8.33
N ARG A 77 -0.41 12.07 7.52
CA ARG A 77 -0.20 11.74 6.10
C ARG A 77 1.22 11.27 5.83
N VAL A 78 1.34 10.20 5.05
CA VAL A 78 2.59 9.66 4.52
C VAL A 78 2.47 9.47 3.02
N THR A 79 3.53 9.80 2.29
CA THR A 79 3.71 9.35 0.92
C THR A 79 4.63 8.13 0.95
N ILE A 80 4.21 7.03 0.32
CA ILE A 80 5.02 5.83 0.22
C ILE A 80 5.87 5.97 -1.04
N ASP A 81 7.19 6.09 -0.89
CA ASP A 81 8.10 6.23 -2.02
C ASP A 81 8.53 4.85 -2.54
N GLN A 82 8.81 3.93 -1.62
CA GLN A 82 9.29 2.59 -1.94
C GLN A 82 8.67 1.52 -1.05
N LEU A 83 8.57 0.32 -1.59
CA LEU A 83 8.10 -0.87 -0.90
C LEU A 83 8.96 -2.06 -1.34
N ARG A 84 9.36 -2.90 -0.38
CA ARG A 84 10.05 -4.17 -0.64
C ARG A 84 9.42 -5.28 0.17
N LEU A 85 9.14 -6.40 -0.49
CA LEU A 85 8.74 -7.62 0.18
C LEU A 85 9.99 -8.46 0.42
N GLN A 86 10.23 -8.84 1.67
CA GLN A 86 11.34 -9.71 2.06
C GLN A 86 10.78 -10.95 2.75
N ALA A 87 11.61 -11.98 2.91
CA ALA A 87 11.22 -13.15 3.67
C ALA A 87 10.81 -12.74 5.09
N GLY A 88 9.54 -12.97 5.43
CA GLY A 88 9.00 -12.68 6.77
C GLY A 88 8.79 -11.20 7.11
N LYS A 89 8.93 -10.27 6.16
CA LYS A 89 8.56 -8.87 6.39
C LYS A 89 8.22 -8.08 5.13
N LEU A 90 7.36 -7.10 5.29
CA LEU A 90 7.10 -6.06 4.33
C LEU A 90 7.68 -4.74 4.85
N ARG A 91 8.52 -4.08 4.04
CA ARG A 91 9.11 -2.79 4.38
C ARG A 91 8.64 -1.71 3.42
N MET A 92 8.21 -0.59 3.98
CA MET A 92 7.85 0.63 3.26
C MET A 92 8.74 1.77 3.72
N GLU A 93 9.12 2.61 2.76
CA GLU A 93 9.90 3.82 2.96
C GLU A 93 9.17 4.97 2.29
N GLY A 94 9.23 6.14 2.91
CA GLY A 94 8.45 7.29 2.49
C GLY A 94 8.82 8.55 3.25
N HIS A 95 7.94 9.52 3.20
CA HIS A 95 8.07 10.79 3.93
C HIS A 95 6.70 11.29 4.38
N ARG A 96 6.68 12.18 5.37
CA ARG A 96 5.44 12.80 5.87
C ARG A 96 4.99 13.93 4.95
N GLN A 97 3.70 14.21 4.99
CA GLN A 97 3.08 15.34 4.30
C GLN A 97 2.40 16.25 5.33
N PRO A 98 3.19 16.98 6.15
CA PRO A 98 2.64 17.86 7.16
C PRO A 98 1.89 19.03 6.53
N VAL A 99 0.80 19.43 7.18
CA VAL A 99 -0.04 20.56 6.80
C VAL A 99 -0.09 21.53 7.96
N VAL A 100 0.21 22.80 7.72
CA VAL A 100 0.14 23.86 8.74
C VAL A 100 -0.85 24.92 8.31
N PHE A 101 -1.57 25.49 9.28
CA PHE A 101 -2.41 26.64 9.03
C PHE A 101 -1.55 27.90 9.06
N VAL A 102 -1.49 28.63 7.94
CA VAL A 102 -0.73 29.86 7.81
C VAL A 102 -1.65 31.03 8.12
N GLU A 103 -1.51 31.61 9.31
CA GLU A 103 -2.38 32.66 9.83
C GLU A 103 -2.45 33.90 8.92
N ALA A 104 -1.32 34.28 8.32
CA ALA A 104 -1.23 35.46 7.44
C ALA A 104 -2.09 35.33 6.17
N SER A 105 -2.21 34.12 5.61
CA SER A 105 -3.02 33.88 4.41
C SER A 105 -4.34 33.18 4.72
N LYS A 106 -4.58 32.76 5.97
CA LYS A 106 -5.75 31.97 6.40
C LYS A 106 -5.94 30.68 5.60
N GLU A 107 -4.83 30.07 5.19
CA GLU A 107 -4.81 28.86 4.35
C GLU A 107 -4.08 27.70 5.02
N TRP A 108 -4.49 26.48 4.71
CA TRP A 108 -3.72 25.28 5.01
C TRP A 108 -2.66 25.05 3.94
N LYS A 109 -1.38 25.03 4.33
CA LYS A 109 -0.25 24.78 3.41
C LYS A 109 0.48 23.51 3.79
N ARG A 110 0.82 22.72 2.78
CA ARG A 110 1.78 21.63 2.94
C ARG A 110 3.17 22.22 3.10
N ILE A 111 3.93 21.67 4.03
CA ILE A 111 5.34 22.03 4.20
C ILE A 111 6.22 20.81 3.88
N PRO A 112 7.44 21.01 3.37
CA PRO A 112 8.37 19.91 3.15
C PRO A 112 8.69 19.21 4.48
N TRP A 113 8.86 17.90 4.41
CA TRP A 113 9.29 17.09 5.54
C TRP A 113 10.76 16.70 5.35
N GLU A 114 11.61 17.17 6.25
CA GLU A 114 13.04 16.86 6.27
C GLU A 114 13.25 15.54 7.04
N GLY A 115 12.97 14.41 6.39
CA GLY A 115 13.25 13.10 6.98
C GLY A 115 12.62 11.92 6.27
N THR A 116 13.13 10.73 6.56
CA THR A 116 12.53 9.49 6.06
C THR A 116 11.61 8.90 7.12
N TRP A 117 10.47 8.40 6.66
CA TRP A 117 9.58 7.55 7.42
C TRP A 117 9.71 6.12 6.92
N THR A 118 9.80 5.15 7.83
CA THR A 118 9.84 3.73 7.49
C THR A 118 8.82 2.95 8.30
N MET A 119 8.16 2.01 7.65
CA MET A 119 7.25 1.07 8.28
C MET A 119 7.63 -0.37 7.93
N GLU A 120 7.79 -1.19 8.96
CA GLU A 120 8.05 -2.62 8.81
C GLU A 120 6.86 -3.39 9.40
N ILE A 121 6.32 -4.34 8.63
CA ILE A 121 5.26 -5.24 9.08
C ILE A 121 5.82 -6.65 8.99
N ALA A 122 5.84 -7.37 10.10
CA ALA A 122 6.21 -8.77 10.10
C ALA A 122 5.18 -9.57 9.27
N THR A 123 5.67 -10.50 8.45
CA THR A 123 4.85 -11.46 7.72
C THR A 123 5.33 -12.87 8.06
N ARG A 124 4.57 -13.90 7.69
CA ARG A 124 5.14 -15.26 7.68
C ARG A 124 5.75 -15.52 6.31
N PRO A 125 6.96 -16.10 6.24
CA PRO A 125 7.55 -16.50 4.97
C PRO A 125 6.76 -17.67 4.36
N GLY A 126 6.87 -17.83 3.04
CA GLY A 126 6.30 -18.97 2.31
C GLY A 126 5.02 -18.62 1.53
N PRO A 127 4.34 -19.62 0.94
CA PRO A 127 3.20 -19.41 0.05
C PRO A 127 2.02 -18.69 0.72
N GLU A 128 1.93 -18.73 2.06
CA GLU A 128 0.91 -18.01 2.84
C GLU A 128 1.18 -16.51 2.97
N GLN A 129 2.38 -16.03 2.61
CA GLN A 129 2.74 -14.61 2.69
C GLN A 129 1.83 -13.75 1.81
N ALA A 130 1.45 -14.25 0.64
CA ALA A 130 0.51 -13.61 -0.26
C ALA A 130 -0.88 -13.51 0.37
N SER A 131 -1.40 -14.62 0.90
CA SER A 131 -2.71 -14.66 1.55
C SER A 131 -2.81 -13.72 2.75
N GLN A 132 -1.71 -13.47 3.48
CA GLN A 132 -1.67 -12.49 4.57
C GLN A 132 -1.75 -11.05 4.10
N ILE A 133 -1.29 -10.77 2.88
CA ILE A 133 -1.23 -9.42 2.32
C ILE A 133 -2.47 -9.15 1.44
N GLU A 134 -2.88 -10.09 0.60
CA GLU A 134 -4.03 -10.03 -0.31
C GLU A 134 -5.37 -10.22 0.42
N GLY A 135 -5.41 -11.11 1.42
CA GLY A 135 -6.59 -11.30 2.29
C GLY A 135 -6.81 -10.14 3.26
N ARG A 136 -5.91 -9.16 3.27
CA ARG A 136 -6.10 -7.90 3.98
C ARG A 136 -6.56 -6.86 2.96
N PRO A 137 -7.71 -6.20 3.17
CA PRO A 137 -7.98 -4.95 2.48
C PRO A 137 -6.93 -3.96 3.00
N ALA A 138 -5.81 -3.88 2.28
CA ALA A 138 -4.48 -3.41 2.67
C ALA A 138 -3.93 -3.82 4.05
N LEU A 139 -2.60 -3.87 4.10
CA LEU A 139 -1.76 -3.47 5.24
C LEU A 139 -2.52 -3.06 6.49
N PRO A 140 -2.35 -3.73 7.64
CA PRO A 140 -3.29 -3.78 8.77
C PRO A 140 -4.78 -3.46 8.53
N TYR A 141 -5.68 -4.20 9.19
CA TYR A 141 -7.11 -3.86 9.29
C TYR A 141 -7.37 -2.41 9.78
N ASP A 142 -6.32 -1.78 10.32
CA ASP A 142 -6.11 -0.36 10.57
C ASP A 142 -5.81 0.57 9.36
N PHE A 143 -6.03 0.17 8.10
CA PHE A 143 -5.68 1.01 6.93
C PHE A 143 -6.79 1.22 5.90
N ILE A 144 -7.69 0.25 5.61
CA ILE A 144 -8.71 0.42 4.53
C ILE A 144 -10.14 0.78 4.96
N ALA A 145 -10.57 0.51 6.19
CA ALA A 145 -11.99 0.73 6.55
C ALA A 145 -12.49 2.20 6.49
N SER A 146 -11.65 3.19 6.15
CA SER A 146 -12.05 4.59 5.92
C SER A 146 -12.22 4.98 4.45
N LEU A 147 -12.08 4.05 3.50
CA LEU A 147 -12.13 4.36 2.06
C LEU A 147 -13.54 4.46 1.46
N SER A 148 -14.62 4.40 2.27
CA SER A 148 -15.99 4.32 1.74
C SER A 148 -17.07 5.14 2.47
N ARG A 149 -16.74 6.17 3.26
CA ARG A 149 -17.74 7.16 3.66
C ARG A 149 -17.24 8.58 3.52
N GLU A 150 -17.93 9.28 2.62
CA GLU A 150 -17.82 10.69 2.31
C GLU A 150 -17.83 11.59 3.54
N GLY A 151 -16.90 12.54 3.54
CA GLY A 151 -17.17 13.96 3.77
C GLY A 151 -18.07 14.37 4.94
N HIS A 152 -17.55 14.37 6.17
CA HIS A 152 -17.99 15.37 7.16
C HIS A 152 -16.94 15.56 8.25
N PHE A 153 -16.16 16.66 8.17
CA PHE A 153 -15.28 17.08 9.26
C PHE A 153 -16.02 18.10 10.13
N PRO A 154 -16.27 17.82 11.43
CA PRO A 154 -16.72 18.85 12.34
C PRO A 154 -15.56 19.81 12.62
N SER A 155 -15.71 21.06 12.17
CA SER A 155 -14.86 22.18 12.57
C SER A 155 -15.07 22.44 14.06
N ARG A 156 -14.15 22.00 14.91
CA ARG A 156 -14.09 22.42 16.30
C ARG A 156 -13.00 23.49 16.42
N ALA A 157 -13.43 24.74 16.47
CA ALA A 157 -12.57 25.87 16.77
C ALA A 157 -11.84 25.62 18.11
N TYR A 158 -10.50 25.64 18.07
CA TYR A 158 -9.69 25.68 19.27
C TYR A 158 -9.69 27.10 19.81
N ASN A 159 -10.47 27.35 20.86
CA ASN A 159 -10.35 28.56 21.66
C ASN A 159 -9.11 28.43 22.55
N ASN A 160 -8.05 29.17 22.23
CA ASN A 160 -6.93 29.40 23.13
C ASN A 160 -7.35 30.42 24.20
N THR A 161 -7.72 29.95 25.39
CA THR A 161 -7.72 30.80 26.58
C THR A 161 -6.30 30.73 27.17
N ALA A 162 -5.45 31.67 26.75
CA ALA A 162 -4.20 31.94 27.45
C ALA A 162 -4.55 32.65 28.77
N THR A 163 -4.45 31.94 29.88
CA THR A 163 -4.50 32.53 31.22
C THR A 163 -3.23 33.36 31.40
N SER A 164 -3.38 34.68 31.30
CA SER A 164 -2.41 35.64 31.79
C SER A 164 -2.56 35.70 33.31
N SER A 165 -1.49 35.38 34.04
CA SER A 165 -1.41 35.62 35.48
C SER A 165 -0.31 36.63 35.72
N VAL A 166 -0.73 37.80 36.22
CA VAL A 166 0.06 38.86 36.85
C VAL A 166 0.46 38.42 38.26
#